data_AF-U6DAP9-F1
#
_entry.id   AF-U6DAP9-F1
#
_cell.length_a   1.000
_cell.length_b   1.000
_cell.length_c   1.000
_cell.angle_alpha   90.00
_cell.angle_beta   90.00
_cell.angle_gamma   90.00
#
_symmetry.space_group_name_H-M   'P 1'
#
loop_
_entity.id
_entity.type
_entity.pdbx_description
1 polymer ?
#
loop_
_entity_poly.entity_id
_entity_poly.type
_entity_poly.pdbx_seq_one_letter_code
_entity_poly.pdbx_strand_id
1 'polypeptide(L)'
;LDNYVSTSLTESIQQYHSNNSTKATWDSIQTFLQCCGVNGTSDWGSQPPASCPSNPQVQGCYAQAKLWFHSNFLHIGIIMICVCVIQVLGMSFALTLNCQIDKTSQALGL
;
A
#
# COMPACT_ATOMS: atom_id res chain seq x y z
N LEU A 1 11.53 -13.23 3.28
CA LEU A 1 10.68 -12.05 3.05
C LEU A 1 9.84 -11.73 4.28
N ASP A 2 9.13 -12.71 4.84
CA ASP A 2 8.26 -12.49 6.01
C ASP A 2 8.95 -11.87 7.22
N ASN A 3 10.12 -12.39 7.61
CA ASN A 3 10.90 -11.82 8.71
C ASN A 3 11.33 -10.37 8.44
N TYR A 4 11.68 -10.04 7.18
CA TYR A 4 12.09 -8.68 6.83
C TYR A 4 10.92 -7.69 6.97
N VAL A 5 9.73 -8.06 6.47
CA VAL A 5 8.53 -7.23 6.59
C VAL A 5 8.14 -7.07 8.06
N SER A 6 8.15 -8.15 8.84
CA SER A 6 7.86 -8.09 10.27
C SER A 6 8.85 -7.17 11.00
N THR A 7 10.15 -7.29 10.74
CA THR A 7 11.17 -6.44 11.36
C THR A 7 10.97 -4.96 11.00
N SER A 8 10.78 -4.63 9.71
CA SER A 8 10.54 -3.23 9.31
C SER A 8 9.25 -2.67 9.89
N LEU A 9 8.19 -3.48 10.03
CA LEU A 9 6.96 -3.04 10.70
C LEU A 9 7.20 -2.76 12.18
N THR A 10 7.94 -3.63 12.87
CA THR A 10 8.34 -3.44 14.27
C THR A 10 9.22 -2.20 14.45
N GLU A 11 10.10 -1.87 13.50
CA GLU A 11 10.86 -0.62 13.55
C GLU A 11 9.96 0.60 13.31
N SER A 12 9.00 0.50 12.38
CA SER A 12 8.08 1.60 12.07
C SER A 12 7.15 1.94 13.23
N ILE A 13 6.74 0.95 14.04
CA ILE A 13 5.82 1.18 15.17
C ILE A 13 6.46 2.07 16.25
N GLN A 14 7.79 2.03 16.39
CA GLN A 14 8.53 2.88 17.34
C GLN A 14 8.43 4.37 16.97
N GLN A 15 8.24 4.68 15.68
CA GLN A 15 8.11 6.05 15.21
C GLN A 15 6.67 6.57 15.24
N TYR A 16 5.71 5.75 15.69
CA TYR A 16 4.29 6.10 15.71
C TYR A 16 4.01 7.41 16.47
N HIS A 17 4.65 7.61 17.63
CA HIS A 17 4.44 8.82 18.44
C HIS A 17 5.25 10.04 17.97
N SER A 18 6.32 9.83 17.19
CA SER A 18 7.25 10.89 16.78
C SER A 18 6.98 11.40 15.36
N ASN A 19 6.35 10.60 14.50
CA ASN A 19 6.12 10.92 13.10
C ASN A 19 4.63 10.88 12.77
N ASN A 20 4.07 12.04 12.43
CA ASN A 20 2.65 12.17 12.06
C ASN A 20 2.26 11.33 10.84
N SER A 21 3.17 11.16 9.86
CA SER A 21 2.91 10.33 8.68
C SER A 21 2.86 8.85 9.04
N THR A 22 3.78 8.40 9.90
CA THR A 22 3.80 7.02 10.41
C THR A 22 2.55 6.75 11.24
N LYS A 23 2.15 7.71 12.08
CA LYS A 23 0.91 7.66 12.85
C LYS A 23 -0.31 7.47 11.94
N ALA A 24 -0.51 8.38 10.99
CA ALA A 24 -1.65 8.34 10.06
C ALA A 24 -1.71 7.03 9.26
N THR A 25 -0.54 6.51 8.87
CA THR A 25 -0.43 5.24 8.17
C THR A 25 -0.90 4.08 9.05
N TRP A 26 -0.41 4.00 10.29
CA TRP A 26 -0.83 2.98 11.24
C TRP A 26 -2.32 3.08 11.59
N ASP A 27 -2.83 4.28 11.84
CA ASP A 27 -4.24 4.52 12.13
C ASP A 27 -5.16 4.03 11.00
N SER A 28 -4.77 4.31 9.75
CA SER A 28 -5.49 3.86 8.55
C SER A 28 -5.47 2.33 8.43
N ILE A 29 -4.30 1.71 8.59
CA ILE A 29 -4.15 0.25 8.49
C ILE A 29 -5.00 -0.46 9.56
N GLN A 30 -4.91 -0.01 10.81
CA GLN A 30 -5.64 -0.61 11.93
C GLN A 30 -7.14 -0.50 11.76
N THR A 31 -7.61 0.66 11.31
CA THR A 31 -9.03 0.90 11.03
C THR A 31 -9.52 0.08 9.84
N PHE A 32 -8.74 0.03 8.74
CA PHE A 32 -9.15 -0.67 7.52
C PHE A 32 -9.17 -2.20 7.69
N LEU A 33 -8.15 -2.76 8.32
CA LEU A 33 -8.02 -4.20 8.50
C LEU A 33 -8.66 -4.72 9.79
N GLN A 34 -9.12 -3.82 10.68
CA GLN A 34 -9.67 -4.16 12.00
C GLN A 34 -8.67 -4.99 12.83
N CYS A 35 -7.43 -4.51 12.90
CA CYS A 35 -6.29 -5.17 13.54
C CYS A 35 -5.58 -4.23 14.51
N CYS A 36 -4.64 -4.73 15.31
CA CYS A 36 -3.83 -3.88 16.19
C CYS A 36 -2.39 -4.36 16.28
N GLY A 37 -1.44 -3.43 16.16
CA GLY A 37 -0.01 -3.73 16.20
C GLY A 37 0.47 -4.61 15.05
N VAL A 38 1.73 -5.04 15.08
CA VAL A 38 2.31 -5.95 14.08
C VAL A 38 1.76 -7.36 14.29
N ASN A 39 1.95 -7.89 15.50
CA ASN A 39 1.54 -9.20 15.98
C ASN A 39 0.33 -9.13 16.91
N GLY A 40 0.09 -7.99 17.55
CA GLY A 40 -1.08 -7.77 18.41
C GLY A 40 -0.99 -6.48 19.22
N THR A 41 -1.96 -6.30 20.13
CA THR A 41 -2.02 -5.15 21.06
C THR A 41 -0.78 -5.01 21.93
N SER A 42 -0.09 -6.11 22.24
CA SER A 42 1.13 -6.13 23.05
C SER A 42 2.29 -5.31 22.45
N ASP A 43 2.31 -5.09 21.13
CA ASP A 43 3.38 -4.34 20.48
C ASP A 43 3.41 -2.86 20.88
N TRP A 44 2.29 -2.34 21.40
CA TRP A 44 2.18 -0.94 21.84
C TRP A 44 2.84 -0.69 23.21
N GLY A 45 3.11 -1.76 23.99
CA GLY A 45 3.69 -1.74 25.35
C GLY A 45 2.87 -1.01 26.42
N SER A 46 2.17 0.04 26.04
CA SER A 46 1.28 0.91 26.80
C SER A 46 -0.14 0.83 26.22
N GLN A 47 -0.94 1.87 26.42
CA GLN A 47 -2.30 1.93 25.91
C GLN A 47 -2.29 1.99 24.36
N PRO A 48 -2.97 1.05 23.67
CA PRO A 48 -3.01 1.04 22.21
C PRO A 48 -3.72 2.30 21.68
N PRO A 49 -3.43 2.69 20.42
CA PRO A 49 -4.11 3.80 19.77
C PRO A 49 -5.63 3.64 19.72
N ALA A 50 -6.35 4.77 19.62
CA ALA A 50 -7.81 4.76 19.45
C ALA A 50 -8.28 4.13 18.13
N SER A 51 -7.37 3.99 17.15
CA SER A 51 -7.60 3.29 15.87
C SER A 51 -7.58 1.77 16.01
N CYS A 52 -7.08 1.22 17.12
CA CYS A 52 -7.19 -0.19 17.43
C CYS A 52 -8.62 -0.55 17.91
N PRO A 53 -9.16 -1.71 17.51
CA PRO A 53 -10.39 -2.23 18.08
C PRO A 53 -10.30 -2.41 19.60
N SER A 54 -11.39 -2.15 20.32
CA SER A 54 -11.43 -2.27 21.79
C SER A 54 -11.33 -3.72 22.31
N ASN A 55 -11.32 -4.72 21.43
CA ASN A 55 -11.21 -6.12 21.81
C ASN A 55 -9.76 -6.46 22.21
N PRO A 56 -9.51 -6.96 23.44
CA PRO A 56 -8.16 -7.33 23.89
C PRO A 56 -7.50 -8.43 23.06
N GLN A 57 -8.28 -9.30 22.42
CA GLN A 57 -7.80 -10.43 21.59
C GLN A 57 -7.80 -10.12 20.08
N VAL A 58 -7.66 -8.86 19.70
CA VAL A 58 -7.53 -8.48 18.29
C VAL A 58 -6.22 -9.02 17.69
N GLN A 59 -6.29 -9.51 16.45
CA GLN A 59 -5.13 -10.04 15.74
C GLN A 59 -4.18 -8.93 15.26
N GLY A 60 -2.91 -9.29 15.12
CA GLY A 60 -1.88 -8.44 14.54
C GLY A 60 -2.18 -8.06 13.08
N CYS A 61 -1.85 -6.82 12.72
CA CYS A 61 -2.08 -6.32 11.37
C CYS A 61 -1.27 -7.05 10.32
N TYR A 62 -0.12 -7.62 10.65
CA TYR A 62 0.68 -8.38 9.69
C TYR A 62 -0.02 -9.68 9.27
N ALA A 63 -0.55 -10.43 10.25
CA ALA A 63 -1.32 -11.65 9.98
C ALA A 63 -2.63 -11.31 9.24
N GLN A 64 -3.34 -10.27 9.69
CA GLN A 64 -4.59 -9.86 9.08
C GLN A 64 -4.41 -9.34 7.65
N ALA A 65 -3.33 -8.61 7.36
CA ALA A 65 -2.99 -8.16 6.01
C ALA A 65 -2.72 -9.34 5.07
N LYS A 66 -2.02 -10.38 5.54
CA LYS A 66 -1.82 -11.61 4.76
C LYS A 66 -3.14 -12.31 4.44
N LEU A 67 -4.02 -12.44 5.44
CA LEU A 67 -5.33 -13.05 5.26
C LEU A 67 -6.21 -12.23 4.30
N TRP A 68 -6.22 -10.91 4.46
CA TRP A 68 -6.94 -9.99 3.58
C TRP A 68 -6.43 -10.10 2.14
N PHE A 69 -5.11 -10.12 1.94
CA PHE A 69 -4.51 -10.27 0.61
C PHE A 69 -4.88 -11.61 -0.02
N HIS A 70 -4.81 -12.70 0.76
CA HIS A 70 -5.16 -14.02 0.27
C HIS A 70 -6.66 -14.12 -0.11
N SER A 71 -7.55 -13.54 0.71
CA SER A 71 -8.99 -13.53 0.43
C SER A 71 -9.38 -12.65 -0.76
N ASN A 72 -8.64 -11.56 -1.00
CA ASN A 72 -8.93 -10.58 -2.05
C ASN A 72 -7.99 -10.69 -3.26
N PHE A 73 -7.15 -11.73 -3.33
CA PHE A 73 -6.09 -11.85 -4.33
C PHE A 73 -6.63 -11.76 -5.76
N LEU A 74 -7.79 -12.37 -6.05
CA LEU A 74 -8.41 -12.31 -7.37
C LEU A 74 -8.83 -10.89 -7.75
N HIS A 75 -9.40 -10.15 -6.81
CA HIS A 75 -9.84 -8.76 -7.06
C HIS A 75 -8.63 -7.86 -7.32
N ILE A 76 -7.58 -7.99 -6.51
CA ILE A 76 -6.32 -7.27 -6.69
C ILE A 76 -5.71 -7.63 -8.05
N GLY A 77 -5.72 -8.91 -8.42
CA GLY A 77 -5.22 -9.39 -9.71
C GLY A 77 -5.93 -8.75 -10.90
N ILE A 78 -7.26 -8.68 -10.88
CA ILE A 78 -8.04 -8.03 -11.94
C ILE A 78 -7.69 -6.55 -12.05
N ILE A 79 -7.62 -5.83 -10.93
CA ILE A 79 -7.25 -4.41 -10.90
C ILE A 79 -5.86 -4.21 -11.53
N MET A 80 -4.88 -5.04 -11.16
CA MET A 80 -3.52 -4.96 -11.70
C MET A 80 -3.50 -5.16 -13.22
N ILE A 81 -4.24 -6.15 -13.74
CA ILE A 81 -4.32 -6.39 -15.19
C ILE A 81 -4.93 -5.19 -15.91
N CYS A 82 -6.02 -4.60 -15.38
CA CYS A 82 -6.63 -3.41 -15.96
C CYS A 82 -5.65 -2.24 -16.03
N VAL A 83 -4.91 -1.99 -14.95
CA VAL A 83 -3.87 -0.94 -14.91
C VAL A 83 -2.77 -1.22 -15.94
N CYS A 84 -2.30 -2.46 -16.06
CA CYS A 84 -1.29 -2.84 -17.05
C CYS A 84 -1.75 -2.59 -18.49
N VAL A 85 -3.01 -2.90 -18.83
CA VAL A 85 -3.56 -2.64 -20.17
C VAL A 85 -3.59 -1.14 -20.46
N ILE A 86 -4.08 -0.33 -19.52
CA ILE A 86 -4.11 1.13 -19.65
C ILE A 86 -2.69 1.69 -19.84
N GLN A 87 -1.72 1.17 -19.07
CA GLN A 87 -0.32 1.57 -19.16
C GLN A 87 0.26 1.29 -20.55
N VAL A 88 0.07 0.09 -21.10
CA VAL A 88 0.59 -0.28 -22.42
C VAL A 88 -0.04 0.56 -23.52
N LEU A 89 -1.37 0.77 -23.48
CA LEU A 89 -2.05 1.65 -24.42
C LEU A 89 -1.52 3.08 -24.35
N GLY A 90 -1.26 3.60 -23.14
CA GLY A 90 -0.65 4.90 -22.93
C GLY A 90 0.73 5.03 -23.58
N MET A 91 1.57 3.99 -23.45
CA MET A 91 2.89 3.96 -24.10
C MET A 91 2.77 3.92 -25.63
N SER A 92 1.83 3.12 -26.17
CA SER A 92 1.59 3.07 -27.62
C SER A 92 1.13 4.41 -28.18
N PHE A 93 0.20 5.10 -27.49
CA PHE A 93 -0.26 6.42 -27.91
C PHE A 93 0.83 7.48 -27.78
N ALA A 94 1.61 7.47 -26.69
CA ALA A 94 2.72 8.40 -26.51
C ALA A 94 3.76 8.29 -27.64
N LEU A 95 4.14 7.07 -28.02
CA LEU A 95 5.07 6.84 -29.13
C LEU A 95 4.46 7.30 -30.47
N THR A 96 3.18 7.01 -30.71
CA THR A 96 2.49 7.43 -31.94
C THR A 96 2.43 8.96 -32.05
N LEU A 97 2.06 9.65 -30.97
CA LEU A 97 2.04 11.11 -30.91
C LEU A 97 3.43 11.71 -31.11
N ASN A 98 4.45 11.17 -30.46
CA ASN A 98 5.82 11.64 -30.62
C ASN A 98 6.31 11.52 -32.08
N CYS A 99 6.03 10.38 -32.72
CA CYS A 99 6.35 10.19 -34.14
C CYS A 99 5.58 11.14 -35.07
N GLN A 100 4.35 11.52 -34.72
CA GLN A 100 3.59 12.50 -35.51
C GLN A 100 4.14 13.91 -35.34
N ILE A 101 4.45 14.33 -34.11
CA ILE A 101 5.03 15.64 -33.82
C ILE A 101 6.38 15.79 -34.54
N ASP A 102 7.25 14.78 -34.47
CA ASP A 102 8.55 14.78 -35.13
C ASP A 102 8.44 14.94 -36.66
N LYS A 103 7.50 14.22 -37.29
CA LYS A 103 7.21 14.37 -38.72
C LYS A 103 6.63 15.74 -39.04
N THR A 104 5.76 16.28 -38.20
CA THR A 104 5.16 17.60 -38.38
C THR A 104 6.19 18.72 -38.20
N SER A 105 7.11 18.61 -37.24
CA SER A 105 8.23 19.57 -37.11
C SER A 105 9.15 19.55 -38.31
N GLN A 106 9.49 18.35 -38.81
CA GLN A 106 10.34 18.20 -39.98
C GLN A 106 9.66 18.74 -41.27
N ALA A 107 8.34 18.58 -41.39
CA ALA A 107 7.55 19.15 -42.49
C ALA A 107 7.42 20.69 -42.42
N LEU A 108 7.45 21.27 -41.22
CA LEU A 108 7.40 22.72 -40.99
C LEU A 108 8.79 23.39 -41.14
N GLY A 109 9.85 22.63 -41.37
CA GLY A 109 11.20 23.15 -41.69
C GLY A 109 11.91 23.85 -40.52
N LEU A 110 11.53 23.52 -39.28
CA LEU A 110 12.36 23.75 -38.09
C LEU A 110 13.45 22.68 -38.00
#